data_AF-A0A7Y9W374-F1
#
_entry.id   AF-A0A7Y9W374-F1
#
_cell.length_a   1.000
_cell.length_b   1.000
_cell.length_c   1.000
_cell.angle_alpha   90.00
_cell.angle_beta   90.00
_cell.angle_gamma   90.00
#
_symmetry.space_group_name_H-M   'P 1'
#
loop_
_entity.id
_entity.type
_entity.pdbx_description
1 polymer ?
#
loop_
_entity_poly.entity_id
_entity_poly.type
_entity_poly.pdbx_seq_one_letter_code
_entity_poly.pdbx_strand_id
1 'polypeptide(L)'
;MAELKQAAKIIIAIEADLAALIEIGIYYSVDRYSMYLVDCGGIESTRKKWALRIRHSIANPDRLVSTLLARNWIVDEATVDGSFSAVTLRRPKTQIRLRLDCSAEFAQQLRGQPSEEAA
;
A
#
# COMPACT_ATOMS: atom_id res chain seq x y z
N MET A 1 22.48 1.47 -4.11
CA MET A 1 22.33 2.36 -2.93
C MET A 1 21.16 3.35 -3.03
N ALA A 2 20.70 3.75 -4.23
CA ALA A 2 19.57 4.68 -4.37
C ALA A 2 18.23 4.12 -3.85
N GLU A 3 17.97 2.83 -4.05
CA GLU A 3 16.73 2.17 -3.62
C GLU A 3 16.59 2.09 -2.09
N LEU A 4 17.69 1.83 -1.37
CA LEU A 4 17.73 1.83 0.09
C LEU A 4 17.40 3.21 0.68
N LYS A 5 17.96 4.28 0.09
CA LYS A 5 17.63 5.66 0.49
C LYS A 5 16.16 5.99 0.22
N GLN A 6 15.62 5.49 -0.88
CA GLN A 6 14.23 5.70 -1.24
C GLN A 6 13.27 4.92 -0.32
N ALA A 7 13.61 3.69 0.03
CA ALA A 7 12.87 2.89 0.99
C ALA A 7 12.84 3.57 2.36
N ALA A 8 14.00 4.02 2.85
CA ALA A 8 14.10 4.75 4.11
C ALA A 8 13.24 6.03 4.12
N LYS A 9 13.24 6.80 3.02
CA LYS A 9 12.41 7.99 2.89
C LYS A 9 10.91 7.66 2.97
N ILE A 10 10.48 6.58 2.34
CA ILE A 10 9.08 6.14 2.40
C ILE A 10 8.73 5.66 3.81
N ILE A 11 9.58 4.85 4.44
CA ILE A 11 9.39 4.35 5.82
C ILE A 11 9.23 5.50 6.81
N ILE A 12 10.12 6.49 6.76
CA ILE A 12 10.03 7.69 7.62
C ILE A 12 8.73 8.45 7.35
N ALA A 13 8.32 8.59 6.09
CA ALA A 13 7.10 9.31 5.73
C ALA A 13 5.81 8.62 6.22
N ILE A 14 5.83 7.31 6.42
CA ILE A 14 4.68 6.52 6.89
C ILE A 14 4.80 6.12 8.37
N GLU A 15 5.84 6.52 9.07
CA GLU A 15 6.11 6.07 10.45
C GLU A 15 4.94 6.38 11.40
N ALA A 16 4.38 7.59 11.32
CA ALA A 16 3.19 7.97 12.10
C ALA A 16 1.94 7.17 11.70
N ASP A 17 1.85 6.76 10.43
CA ASP A 17 0.78 5.88 9.97
C ASP A 17 0.95 4.48 10.59
N LEU A 18 2.17 3.94 10.54
CA LEU A 18 2.52 2.64 11.13
C LEU A 18 2.33 2.61 12.66
N ALA A 19 2.72 3.67 13.37
CA ALA A 19 2.55 3.78 14.81
C ALA A 19 1.08 3.68 15.21
N ALA A 20 0.19 4.43 14.55
CA ALA A 20 -1.23 4.36 14.91
C ALA A 20 -1.93 3.08 14.40
N LEU A 21 -1.35 2.32 13.47
CA LEU A 21 -1.80 0.94 13.21
C LEU A 21 -1.56 0.07 14.45
N ILE A 22 -0.38 0.18 15.07
CA ILE A 22 -0.04 -0.58 16.28
C ILE A 22 -0.95 -0.17 17.45
N GLU A 23 -1.25 1.12 17.60
CA GLU A 23 -2.13 1.62 18.67
C GLU A 23 -3.55 1.03 18.61
N ILE A 24 -4.05 0.70 17.42
CA ILE A 24 -5.37 0.06 17.25
C ILE A 24 -5.30 -1.47 17.13
N GLY A 25 -4.14 -2.06 17.45
CA GLY A 25 -3.90 -3.50 17.47
C GLY A 25 -3.68 -4.14 16.09
N ILE A 26 -3.30 -3.36 15.09
CA ILE A 26 -2.94 -3.84 13.75
C ILE A 26 -1.42 -3.96 13.66
N TYR A 27 -0.94 -5.20 13.68
CA TYR A 27 0.47 -5.53 13.58
C TYR A 27 0.87 -5.86 12.14
N TYR A 28 2.06 -5.42 11.75
CA TYR A 28 2.66 -5.68 10.44
C TYR A 28 4.03 -6.34 10.60
N SER A 29 4.44 -7.13 9.61
CA SER A 29 5.75 -7.79 9.64
C SER A 29 6.82 -6.90 9.01
N VAL A 30 7.95 -6.75 9.72
CA VAL A 30 9.13 -5.98 9.27
C VAL A 30 10.27 -6.85 8.75
N ASP A 31 10.05 -8.16 8.60
CA ASP A 31 11.06 -9.07 8.05
C ASP A 31 11.41 -8.72 6.59
N ARG A 32 12.59 -9.16 6.12
CA ARG A 32 13.09 -8.89 4.75
C ARG A 32 12.11 -9.32 3.65
N TYR A 33 11.27 -10.32 3.90
CA TYR A 33 10.26 -10.77 2.94
C TYR A 33 8.88 -10.11 3.13
N SER A 34 8.76 -9.26 4.16
CA SER A 34 7.50 -8.62 4.56
C SER A 34 7.46 -7.14 4.24
N MET A 35 8.61 -6.46 4.20
CA MET A 35 8.69 -5.04 3.85
C MET A 35 9.77 -4.78 2.79
N TYR A 36 9.36 -4.46 1.56
CA TYR A 36 10.29 -4.20 0.46
C TYR A 36 9.70 -3.26 -0.58
N LEU A 37 10.56 -2.58 -1.34
CA LEU A 37 10.13 -1.76 -2.47
C LEU A 37 9.71 -2.63 -3.65
N VAL A 38 8.56 -2.32 -4.21
CA VAL A 38 8.05 -2.93 -5.43
C VAL A 38 7.81 -1.84 -6.47
N ASP A 39 8.17 -2.12 -7.72
CA ASP A 39 7.79 -1.26 -8.83
C ASP A 39 6.36 -1.60 -9.25
N CYS A 40 5.46 -0.62 -9.14
CA CYS A 40 4.09 -0.66 -9.63
C CYS A 40 3.95 0.13 -10.93
N GLY A 41 5.06 0.48 -11.58
CA GLY A 41 5.03 0.88 -12.98
C GLY A 41 4.75 -0.38 -13.81
N GLY A 42 3.59 -0.45 -14.46
CA GLY A 42 3.35 -1.50 -15.45
C GLY A 42 4.45 -1.51 -16.52
N ILE A 43 4.52 -2.58 -17.31
CA ILE A 43 5.56 -2.83 -18.32
C ILE A 43 5.72 -1.65 -19.30
N GLU A 44 4.67 -0.86 -19.49
CA GLU A 44 4.61 0.30 -20.40
C GLU A 44 5.01 1.65 -19.77
N SER A 45 5.24 1.74 -18.45
CA SER A 45 5.61 2.99 -17.80
C SER A 45 7.12 3.23 -17.83
N THR A 46 7.56 4.24 -18.59
CA THR A 46 8.96 4.72 -18.63
C THR A 46 9.46 5.27 -17.29
N ARG A 47 8.55 5.51 -16.33
CA ARG A 47 8.84 6.02 -14.98
C ARG A 47 8.45 4.98 -13.93
N LYS A 48 9.46 4.46 -13.21
CA LYS A 48 9.26 3.52 -12.11
C LYS A 48 8.36 4.14 -11.03
N LYS A 49 7.25 3.48 -10.71
CA LYS A 49 6.33 3.88 -9.64
C LYS A 49 6.60 3.01 -8.44
N TRP A 50 7.49 3.46 -7.57
CA TRP A 50 7.86 2.71 -6.38
C TRP A 50 6.75 2.76 -5.33
N ALA A 51 6.35 1.60 -4.83
CA ALA A 51 5.52 1.44 -3.65
C ALA A 51 6.27 0.61 -2.60
N LEU A 52 6.06 0.91 -1.32
CA LEU A 52 6.53 0.04 -0.26
C LEU A 52 5.47 -1.05 -0.04
N ARG A 53 5.83 -2.30 -0.29
CA ARG A 53 4.97 -3.43 0.03
C ARG A 53 5.07 -3.74 1.52
N ILE A 54 3.94 -3.93 2.18
CA ILE A 54 3.87 -4.35 3.58
C ILE A 54 2.98 -5.59 3.66
N ARG A 55 3.56 -6.73 4.02
CA ARG A 55 2.78 -7.93 4.36
C ARG A 55 2.20 -7.79 5.75
N HIS A 56 0.92 -8.14 5.87
CA HIS A 56 0.26 -8.30 7.16
C HIS A 56 0.65 -9.65 7.77
N SER A 57 0.77 -9.71 9.10
CA SER A 57 0.79 -10.97 9.86
C SER A 57 -0.61 -11.42 10.28
N ILE A 58 -1.63 -10.64 9.94
CA ILE A 58 -3.00 -10.78 10.48
C ILE A 58 -3.83 -11.68 9.57
N ALA A 59 -4.75 -12.45 10.15
CA ALA A 59 -5.75 -13.23 9.42
C ALA A 59 -6.72 -12.37 8.58
N ASN A 60 -6.80 -11.05 8.81
CA ASN A 60 -7.68 -10.15 8.08
C ASN A 60 -6.89 -9.02 7.40
N PRO A 61 -6.51 -9.19 6.12
CA PRO A 61 -5.73 -8.21 5.37
C PRO A 61 -6.50 -6.92 5.07
N ASP A 62 -7.83 -7.02 4.94
CA ASP A 62 -8.70 -5.91 4.54
C ASP A 62 -8.77 -4.82 5.61
N ARG A 63 -8.59 -5.21 6.88
CA ARG A 63 -8.57 -4.29 8.01
C ARG A 63 -7.38 -3.31 7.93
N LEU A 64 -6.23 -3.75 7.44
CA LEU A 64 -5.06 -2.90 7.26
C LEU A 64 -5.32 -1.83 6.19
N VAL A 65 -5.87 -2.25 5.05
CA VAL A 65 -6.24 -1.35 3.96
C VAL A 65 -7.29 -0.34 4.42
N SER A 66 -8.38 -0.82 5.04
CA SER A 66 -9.48 0.02 5.52
C SER A 66 -9.01 1.09 6.49
N THR A 67 -8.07 0.74 7.38
CA THR A 67 -7.52 1.70 8.34
C THR A 67 -6.71 2.80 7.66
N LEU A 68 -5.91 2.45 6.64
CA LEU A 68 -5.16 3.44 5.89
C LEU A 68 -6.08 4.35 5.08
N LEU A 69 -7.14 3.81 4.46
CA LEU A 69 -8.17 4.60 3.80
C LEU A 69 -8.83 5.60 4.77
N ALA A 70 -9.16 5.17 5.99
CA ALA A 70 -9.69 6.05 7.04
C ALA A 70 -8.70 7.17 7.46
N ARG A 71 -7.40 7.03 7.16
CA ARG A 71 -6.36 8.03 7.41
C ARG A 71 -6.03 8.85 6.17
N ASN A 72 -7.00 9.00 5.29
CA ASN A 72 -6.93 9.85 4.10
C ASN A 72 -5.93 9.34 3.05
N TRP A 73 -5.61 8.04 3.05
CA TRP A 73 -4.97 7.41 1.91
C TRP A 73 -6.01 7.17 0.81
N ILE A 74 -5.58 7.26 -0.44
CA ILE A 74 -6.44 7.07 -1.60
C ILE A 74 -6.03 5.81 -2.37
N VAL A 75 -6.99 5.16 -3.02
CA VAL A 75 -6.70 4.02 -3.90
C VAL A 75 -6.08 4.54 -5.20
N ASP A 76 -4.85 4.10 -5.48
CA ASP A 76 -4.12 4.38 -6.73
C ASP A 76 -4.39 3.27 -7.76
N GLU A 77 -4.36 2.01 -7.32
CA GLU A 77 -4.62 0.84 -8.17
C GLU A 77 -5.08 -0.35 -7.32
N ALA A 78 -6.02 -1.15 -7.82
CA ALA A 78 -6.41 -2.43 -7.22
C ALA A 78 -6.21 -3.56 -8.24
N THR A 79 -5.41 -4.56 -7.87
CA THR A 79 -5.12 -5.74 -8.69
C THR A 79 -5.82 -6.96 -8.09
N VAL A 80 -6.54 -7.69 -8.95
CA VAL A 80 -7.16 -8.98 -8.61
C VAL A 80 -6.57 -10.01 -9.57
N ASP A 81 -5.56 -10.74 -9.12
CA ASP A 81 -5.00 -11.87 -9.86
C ASP A 81 -5.39 -13.15 -9.11
N GLY A 82 -5.85 -14.20 -9.79
CA GLY A 82 -6.60 -15.32 -9.20
C GLY A 82 -6.02 -15.96 -7.92
N SER A 83 -4.71 -15.84 -7.69
CA SER A 83 -4.03 -16.33 -6.48
C SER A 83 -3.62 -15.22 -5.48
N PHE A 84 -3.58 -13.96 -5.90
CA PHE A 84 -3.14 -12.82 -5.09
C PHE A 84 -3.90 -11.54 -5.44
N SER A 85 -4.57 -10.96 -4.45
CA SER A 85 -5.21 -9.66 -4.58
C SER A 85 -4.47 -8.63 -3.75
N ALA A 86 -4.20 -7.48 -4.35
CA ALA A 86 -3.42 -6.42 -3.73
C ALA A 86 -3.94 -5.06 -4.15
N VAL A 87 -3.80 -4.10 -3.25
CA VAL A 87 -4.17 -2.71 -3.49
C VAL A 87 -2.95 -1.83 -3.27
N THR A 88 -2.75 -0.90 -4.18
CA THR A 88 -1.79 0.18 -4.06
C THR A 88 -2.53 1.41 -3.56
N LEU A 89 -2.20 1.81 -2.34
CA LEU A 89 -2.65 3.07 -1.75
C LEU A 89 -1.61 4.15 -2.01
N ARG A 90 -2.06 5.38 -2.24
CA ARG A 90 -1.22 6.55 -2.34
C ARG A 90 -1.61 7.56 -1.28
N ARG A 91 -0.63 8.27 -0.74
CA ARG A 91 -0.90 9.40 0.13
C ARG A 91 -1.17 10.65 -0.72
N PRO A 92 -2.29 11.36 -0.50
CA PRO A 92 -2.70 12.49 -1.34
C PRO A 92 -1.61 13.56 -1.39
N LYS A 93 -1.47 14.20 -2.56
CA LYS A 93 -0.46 15.24 -2.83
C LYS A 93 1.00 14.78 -2.64
N THR A 94 1.25 13.48 -2.55
CA THR A 94 2.61 12.91 -2.49
C THR A 94 2.81 11.79 -3.50
N GLN A 95 4.07 11.41 -3.71
CA GLN A 95 4.45 10.23 -4.49
C GLN A 95 4.58 8.96 -3.64
N ILE A 96 4.24 9.03 -2.35
CA ILE A 96 4.35 7.91 -1.43
C ILE A 96 3.24 6.91 -1.71
N ARG A 97 3.63 5.66 -1.98
CA ARG A 97 2.71 4.56 -2.26
C ARG A 97 2.98 3.38 -1.35
N LEU A 98 1.92 2.70 -0.96
CA LEU A 98 1.93 1.47 -0.18
C LEU A 98 1.21 0.39 -0.97
N ARG A 99 1.83 -0.79 -1.10
CA ARG A 99 1.17 -1.97 -1.67
C ARG A 99 0.83 -2.94 -0.56
N LEU A 100 -0.45 -3.28 -0.46
CA LEU A 100 -0.99 -4.10 0.61
C LEU A 100 -1.72 -5.29 0.00
N ASP A 101 -1.55 -6.45 0.59
CA ASP A 101 -2.37 -7.61 0.28
C ASP A 101 -3.78 -7.40 0.86
N CYS A 102 -4.79 -7.86 0.12
CA CYS A 102 -6.21 -7.82 0.52
C CYS A 102 -6.96 -8.99 -0.10
N SER A 103 -8.15 -9.25 0.40
CA SER A 103 -9.05 -10.27 -0.15
C SER A 103 -9.48 -9.88 -1.57
N ALA A 104 -9.70 -10.87 -2.43
CA ALA A 104 -10.13 -10.63 -3.81
C ALA A 104 -11.45 -9.85 -3.88
N GLU A 105 -12.39 -10.15 -2.99
CA GLU A 105 -13.66 -9.43 -2.88
C GLU A 105 -13.46 -7.97 -2.49
N PHE A 106 -12.50 -7.69 -1.61
CA PHE A 106 -12.18 -6.34 -1.16
C PHE A 106 -11.48 -5.52 -2.26
N ALA A 107 -10.50 -6.13 -2.95
CA ALA A 107 -9.85 -5.52 -4.11
C ALA A 107 -10.83 -5.24 -5.25
N GLN A 108 -11.80 -6.13 -5.49
CA GLN A 108 -12.85 -5.91 -6.49
C GLN A 108 -13.75 -4.73 -6.12
N GLN A 109 -14.13 -4.58 -4.85
CA GLN A 109 -14.90 -3.43 -4.39
C GLN A 109 -14.14 -2.12 -4.56
N LEU A 110 -12.84 -2.09 -4.23
CA LEU A 110 -12.00 -0.90 -4.37
C LEU A 110 -11.69 -0.54 -5.82
N ARG A 111 -11.64 -1.52 -6.73
CA ARG A 111 -11.46 -1.28 -8.16
C ARG A 111 -12.60 -0.46 -8.77
N GLY A 112 -13.79 -0.50 -8.16
CA GLY A 112 -14.96 0.28 -8.57
C GLY A 112 -15.07 1.66 -7.91
N GLN A 113 -14.20 2.01 -6.97
CA GLN A 113 -14.21 3.34 -6.36
C GLN A 113 -13.44 4.31 -7.28
N PRO A 114 -14.07 5.41 -7.73
CA PRO A 114 -13.33 6.43 -8.46
C PRO A 114 -12.25 6.98 -7.52
N SER A 115 -11.00 7.00 -8.00
CA SER A 115 -9.96 7.81 -7.37
C SER A 115 -10.45 9.25 -7.39
N GLU A 116 -10.98 9.74 -6.28
CA GLU A 116 -11.44 11.11 -6.10
C GLU A 116 -10.21 12.05 -6.03
N GLU A 117 -9.60 12.25 -7.18
CA GLU A 117 -8.82 13.43 -7.54
C GLU A 117 -9.46 14.03 -8.80
N ALA A 118 -10.44 14.90 -8.54
CA ALA A 118 -10.76 16.17 -9.21
C ALA A 118 -10.26 16.35 -10.68
N ALA A 119 -11.11 16.59 -11.67
CA ALA A 119 -11.94 17.80 -11.84
C ALA A 119 -11.14 19.11 -11.74
#